data_AF-A0A959MSL8-F1
#
_entry.id   AF-A0A959MSL8-F1
#
_cell.length_a   1.000
_cell.length_b   1.000
_cell.length_c   1.000
_cell.angle_alpha   90.00
_cell.angle_beta   90.00
_cell.angle_gamma   90.00
#
_symmetry.space_group_name_H-M   'P 1'
#
loop_
_entity.id
_entity.type
_entity.pdbx_description
1 polymer ?
#
loop_
_entity_poly.entity_id
_entity_poly.type
_entity_poly.pdbx_seq_one_letter_code
_entity_poly.pdbx_strand_id
1 'polypeptide(L)'
;MKYLPIILFLGASLTLTSCGKEEDGDYKPPQEYSADKEKELQEREEFLRLKEEELRKREQMLDSTGVKTDTSSKEQKKDSVKTEEKKKEEKKEDVQKEKELNTRLDNPKATIDDYLEYIKRGTEGGDFDKNMSEASKLWSNRSVNVFKKNYKDTDKFIIESDPKVISNDNKTAKVMVNLKTVNKSGGEEVMSVTYILEPDSKGKWKIKGNTLVKKQ
;
A
#
# COMPACT_ATOMS: atom_id res chain seq x y z
N MET A 1 -40.30 56.89 -14.37
CA MET A 1 -39.53 58.12 -14.65
C MET A 1 -38.73 58.50 -13.40
N LYS A 2 -37.44 58.84 -13.60
CA LYS A 2 -36.52 59.62 -12.76
C LYS A 2 -35.54 58.86 -11.84
N TYR A 3 -34.38 58.55 -12.46
CA TYR A 3 -32.99 58.86 -12.09
C TYR A 3 -32.37 58.42 -10.74
N LEU A 4 -31.41 57.47 -10.84
CA LEU A 4 -30.11 57.41 -10.13
C LEU A 4 -29.23 58.65 -10.46
N PRO A 5 -27.99 58.87 -9.93
CA PRO A 5 -27.18 58.21 -8.87
C PRO A 5 -26.45 59.20 -7.92
N ILE A 6 -25.76 58.74 -6.87
CA ILE A 6 -24.48 59.35 -6.42
C ILE A 6 -23.46 58.24 -6.10
N ILE A 7 -22.38 58.26 -6.87
CA ILE A 7 -21.10 57.58 -6.66
C ILE A 7 -20.18 58.59 -5.96
N LEU A 8 -19.41 58.17 -4.96
CA LEU A 8 -18.10 58.77 -4.68
C LEU A 8 -17.14 57.75 -4.08
N PHE A 9 -15.93 57.80 -4.65
CA PHE A 9 -14.86 56.83 -4.68
C PHE A 9 -13.76 57.23 -3.67
N LEU A 10 -13.02 56.22 -3.19
CA LEU A 10 -11.58 56.22 -2.89
C LEU A 10 -10.98 57.08 -1.75
N GLY A 11 -10.13 56.45 -0.94
CA GLY A 11 -9.06 57.13 -0.20
C GLY A 11 -8.47 56.32 0.96
N ALA A 12 -7.42 55.54 0.69
CA ALA A 12 -6.63 54.86 1.71
C ALA A 12 -5.73 55.84 2.48
N SER A 13 -5.62 55.64 3.79
CA SER A 13 -4.55 56.23 4.62
C SER A 13 -3.97 55.16 5.55
N LEU A 14 -2.83 54.62 5.16
CA LEU A 14 -1.88 53.96 6.06
C LEU A 14 -1.34 55.01 7.04
N THR A 15 -1.34 54.71 8.34
CA THR A 15 -0.42 55.32 9.31
C THR A 15 0.23 54.22 10.13
N LEU A 16 1.51 53.99 9.85
CA LEU A 16 2.45 53.25 10.69
C LEU A 16 2.78 54.10 11.93
N THR A 17 2.80 53.48 13.11
CA THR A 17 3.83 53.66 14.16
C THR A 17 3.44 52.89 15.43
N SER A 18 4.17 51.83 15.77
CA SER A 18 4.91 51.73 17.03
C SER A 18 5.53 50.33 17.20
N CYS A 19 6.79 50.24 16.79
CA CYS A 19 7.92 49.83 17.63
C CYS A 19 7.70 48.65 18.59
N GLY A 20 8.22 47.49 18.20
CA GLY A 20 8.43 46.33 19.06
C GLY A 20 9.68 45.56 18.62
N LYS A 21 10.84 46.10 19.02
CA LYS A 21 12.19 45.48 19.14
C LYS A 21 12.51 44.26 18.25
N GLU A 22 13.37 44.52 17.27
CA GLU A 22 14.19 43.52 16.57
C GLU A 22 15.29 43.02 17.52
N GLU A 23 15.34 41.71 17.75
CA GLU A 23 16.59 41.01 18.07
C GLU A 23 17.10 40.40 16.77
N ASP A 24 18.32 40.79 16.39
CA ASP A 24 19.07 40.26 15.26
C ASP A 24 19.34 38.75 15.47
N GLY A 25 18.49 37.94 14.86
CA GLY A 25 18.72 36.51 14.65
C GLY A 25 19.46 36.30 13.32
N ASP A 26 20.77 36.13 13.42
CA ASP A 26 21.70 35.73 12.36
C ASP A 26 21.13 34.56 11.53
N TYR A 27 20.67 34.83 10.29
CA TYR A 27 20.10 33.81 9.41
C TYR A 27 21.22 32.99 8.76
N LYS A 28 21.54 31.84 9.36
CA LYS A 28 22.29 30.78 8.67
C LYS A 28 21.33 29.94 7.83
N PRO A 29 21.56 29.80 6.50
CA PRO A 29 20.72 28.93 5.68
C PRO A 29 20.84 27.47 6.17
N PRO A 30 19.78 26.66 6.06
CA PRO A 30 19.82 25.27 6.48
C PRO A 30 20.89 24.51 5.68
N GLN A 31 21.98 24.13 6.33
CA GLN A 31 22.79 22.99 5.94
C GLN A 31 22.07 21.73 6.42
N GLU A 32 22.13 20.66 5.61
CA GLU A 32 21.43 19.35 5.70
C GLU A 32 20.26 19.32 4.71
N TYR A 33 20.27 18.50 3.65
CA TYR A 33 20.44 17.04 3.64
C TYR A 33 21.26 16.55 2.43
N SER A 34 22.56 16.31 2.61
CA SER A 34 23.37 15.52 1.65
C SER A 34 23.50 14.05 2.08
N ALA A 35 23.41 13.76 3.39
CA ALA A 35 23.57 12.41 3.93
C ALA A 35 22.41 11.45 3.60
N ASP A 36 21.17 11.94 3.58
CA ASP A 36 20.00 11.09 3.25
C ASP A 36 19.95 10.71 1.77
N LYS A 37 20.41 11.60 0.87
CA LYS A 37 20.53 11.28 -0.57
C LYS A 37 21.65 10.30 -0.88
N GLU A 38 22.78 10.42 -0.19
CA GLU A 38 23.92 9.52 -0.37
C GLU A 38 23.59 8.11 0.14
N LYS A 39 22.84 8.02 1.26
CA LYS A 39 22.35 6.75 1.78
C LYS A 39 21.29 6.11 0.87
N GLU A 40 20.35 6.89 0.33
CA GLU A 40 19.36 6.39 -0.65
C GLU A 40 20.04 5.92 -1.95
N LEU A 41 21.07 6.63 -2.42
CA LEU A 41 21.87 6.21 -3.58
C LEU A 41 22.63 4.92 -3.30
N GLN A 42 23.25 4.79 -2.13
CA GLN A 42 24.01 3.60 -1.75
C GLN A 42 23.08 2.38 -1.58
N GLU A 43 21.91 2.54 -0.97
CA GLU A 43 20.90 1.48 -0.86
C GLU A 43 20.36 1.06 -2.24
N ARG A 44 20.21 2.01 -3.17
CA ARG A 44 19.80 1.74 -4.55
C ARG A 44 20.88 1.02 -5.36
N GLU A 45 22.15 1.41 -5.20
CA GLU A 45 23.28 0.74 -5.83
C GLU A 45 23.47 -0.68 -5.29
N GLU A 46 23.36 -0.89 -3.98
CA GLU A 46 23.41 -2.23 -3.39
C GLU A 46 22.24 -3.10 -3.85
N PHE A 47 21.03 -2.54 -3.94
CA PHE A 47 19.87 -3.24 -4.48
C PHE A 47 20.06 -3.65 -5.96
N LEU A 48 20.60 -2.74 -6.78
CA LEU A 48 20.91 -3.05 -8.18
C LEU A 48 21.99 -4.13 -8.31
N ARG A 49 23.03 -4.08 -7.48
CA ARG A 49 24.11 -5.08 -7.45
C ARG A 49 23.59 -6.46 -7.03
N LEU A 50 22.73 -6.51 -6.00
CA LEU A 50 22.06 -7.75 -5.56
C LEU A 50 21.19 -8.35 -6.66
N LYS A 51 20.42 -7.50 -7.36
CA LYS A 51 19.57 -7.91 -8.49
C LYS A 51 20.39 -8.41 -9.68
N GLU A 52 21.52 -7.78 -9.97
CA GLU A 52 22.45 -8.21 -11.02
C GLU A 52 23.10 -9.56 -10.68
N GLU A 53 23.49 -9.76 -9.41
CA GLU A 53 24.05 -11.05 -8.96
C GLU A 53 23.00 -12.18 -9.01
N GLU A 54 21.73 -11.87 -8.70
CA GLU A 54 20.60 -12.80 -8.81
C GLU A 54 20.33 -13.19 -10.27
N LEU A 55 20.30 -12.19 -11.18
CA LEU A 55 20.16 -12.44 -12.62
C LEU A 55 21.33 -13.27 -13.15
N ARG A 56 22.57 -12.96 -12.75
CA ARG A 56 23.76 -13.73 -13.15
C ARG A 56 23.72 -15.17 -12.65
N LYS A 57 23.26 -15.41 -11.41
CA LYS A 57 23.05 -16.77 -10.89
C LYS A 57 21.96 -17.51 -11.66
N ARG A 58 20.89 -16.82 -12.05
CA ARG A 58 19.80 -17.39 -12.84
C ARG A 58 20.24 -17.74 -14.26
N GLU A 59 21.04 -16.88 -14.89
CA GLU A 59 21.64 -17.14 -16.20
C GLU A 59 22.62 -18.33 -16.14
N GLN A 60 23.47 -18.41 -15.10
CA GLN A 60 24.36 -19.57 -14.90
C GLN A 60 23.58 -20.88 -14.70
N MET A 61 22.39 -20.85 -14.08
CA MET A 61 21.52 -22.02 -13.95
C MET A 61 20.83 -22.41 -15.27
N LEU A 62 20.54 -21.43 -16.14
CA LEU A 62 19.96 -21.67 -17.46
C LEU A 62 21.00 -22.23 -18.44
N ASP A 63 22.25 -21.74 -18.40
CA ASP A 63 23.35 -22.26 -19.21
C ASP A 63 23.79 -23.68 -18.81
N SER A 64 23.62 -24.06 -17.54
CA SER A 64 23.93 -25.41 -17.06
C SER A 64 22.85 -26.46 -17.39
N THR A 65 21.78 -26.07 -18.11
CA THR A 65 20.73 -26.98 -18.59
C THR A 65 20.82 -27.27 -20.10
N GLY A 66 21.90 -26.85 -20.76
CA GLY A 66 22.21 -27.18 -22.15
C GLY A 66 23.02 -28.47 -22.30
N VAL A 67 22.38 -29.51 -22.83
CA VAL A 67 22.95 -30.73 -23.46
C VAL A 67 23.48 -31.82 -22.52
N LYS A 68 22.65 -32.87 -22.35
CA LYS A 68 23.05 -34.21 -21.90
C LYS A 68 23.30 -35.10 -23.12
N THR A 69 24.50 -35.71 -23.16
CA THR A 69 24.89 -37.03 -23.69
C THR A 69 26.39 -37.14 -23.38
N ASP A 70 26.99 -38.18 -22.80
CA ASP A 70 26.59 -39.57 -22.61
C ASP A 70 27.64 -40.23 -21.66
N THR A 71 27.30 -41.40 -21.12
CA THR A 71 28.26 -42.49 -20.75
C THR A 71 29.09 -42.44 -19.43
N SER A 72 28.67 -43.34 -18.52
CA SER A 72 29.46 -44.35 -17.76
C SER A 72 30.47 -43.97 -16.64
N SER A 73 30.15 -44.50 -15.45
CA SER A 73 31.00 -45.22 -14.46
C SER A 73 32.30 -44.59 -13.92
N LYS A 74 32.34 -44.31 -12.61
CA LYS A 74 33.13 -45.08 -11.61
C LYS A 74 33.09 -44.44 -10.21
N GLU A 75 33.23 -45.32 -9.22
CA GLU A 75 33.41 -45.07 -7.79
C GLU A 75 34.49 -44.02 -7.46
N GLN A 76 34.29 -43.27 -6.38
CA GLN A 76 35.24 -43.25 -5.27
C GLN A 76 34.66 -42.61 -4.01
N LYS A 77 34.83 -43.32 -2.89
CA LYS A 77 34.61 -42.87 -1.50
C LYS A 77 35.42 -41.62 -1.18
N LYS A 78 34.87 -40.72 -0.34
CA LYS A 78 35.58 -40.20 0.85
C LYS A 78 34.66 -39.44 1.81
N ASP A 79 35.09 -39.50 3.07
CA ASP A 79 34.51 -39.03 4.32
C ASP A 79 33.82 -37.67 4.31
N SER A 80 32.71 -37.55 5.04
CA SER A 80 32.20 -36.28 5.61
C SER A 80 31.12 -36.53 6.68
N VAL A 81 31.51 -36.99 7.88
CA VAL A 81 30.60 -37.20 9.04
C VAL A 81 30.43 -35.92 9.89
N LYS A 82 30.46 -34.71 9.30
CA LYS A 82 30.32 -33.47 10.11
C LYS A 82 29.53 -32.33 9.45
N THR A 83 28.72 -32.65 8.44
CA THR A 83 28.04 -31.63 7.60
C THR A 83 26.54 -31.87 7.44
N GLU A 84 25.94 -32.85 8.14
CA GLU A 84 24.50 -33.13 8.01
C GLU A 84 23.62 -32.40 9.03
N GLU A 85 24.12 -32.01 10.20
CA GLU A 85 23.28 -31.32 11.20
C GLU A 85 23.10 -29.83 10.88
N LYS A 86 24.18 -29.09 10.57
CA LYS A 86 24.08 -27.67 10.16
C LYS A 86 23.23 -27.46 8.91
N LYS A 87 23.34 -28.38 7.94
CA LYS A 87 22.62 -28.29 6.66
C LYS A 87 21.15 -28.68 6.75
N LYS A 88 20.73 -29.36 7.82
CA LYS A 88 19.31 -29.63 8.14
C LYS A 88 18.68 -28.52 8.96
N GLU A 89 19.46 -27.80 9.76
CA GLU A 89 19.00 -26.66 10.55
C GLU A 89 18.84 -25.41 9.66
N GLU A 90 19.81 -25.08 8.81
CA GLU A 90 19.71 -24.00 7.81
C GLU A 90 18.57 -24.23 6.81
N LYS A 91 18.36 -25.47 6.32
CA LYS A 91 17.21 -25.78 5.44
C LYS A 91 15.85 -25.66 6.12
N LYS A 92 15.77 -25.82 7.44
CA LYS A 92 14.52 -25.61 8.18
C LYS A 92 14.30 -24.12 8.46
N GLU A 93 15.37 -23.38 8.74
CA GLU A 93 15.33 -21.94 8.96
C GLU A 93 15.02 -21.16 7.67
N ASP A 94 15.58 -21.57 6.53
CA ASP A 94 15.31 -20.95 5.22
C ASP A 94 13.90 -21.27 4.72
N VAL A 95 13.38 -22.48 4.96
CA VAL A 95 11.98 -22.83 4.65
C VAL A 95 10.99 -22.12 5.59
N GLN A 96 11.38 -21.82 6.83
CA GLN A 96 10.61 -20.96 7.74
C GLN A 96 10.65 -19.50 7.31
N LYS A 97 11.80 -18.96 6.92
CA LYS A 97 11.97 -17.58 6.43
C LYS A 97 11.28 -17.37 5.08
N GLU A 98 11.31 -18.32 4.16
CA GLU A 98 10.54 -18.25 2.90
C GLU A 98 9.03 -18.37 3.11
N LYS A 99 8.59 -19.15 4.10
CA LYS A 99 7.17 -19.18 4.50
C LYS A 99 6.76 -17.88 5.20
N GLU A 100 7.61 -17.29 6.03
CA GLU A 100 7.38 -15.99 6.67
C GLU A 100 7.38 -14.81 5.67
N LEU A 101 8.26 -14.86 4.66
CA LEU A 101 8.30 -13.91 3.54
C LEU A 101 7.07 -14.06 2.65
N ASN A 102 6.61 -15.29 2.35
CA ASN A 102 5.34 -15.52 1.63
C ASN A 102 4.08 -15.17 2.46
N THR A 103 4.12 -15.21 3.78
CA THR A 103 3.03 -14.69 4.63
C THR A 103 3.04 -13.16 4.79
N ARG A 104 4.15 -12.49 4.50
CA ARG A 104 4.25 -11.01 4.41
C ARG A 104 3.88 -10.47 3.03
N LEU A 105 3.76 -11.34 2.02
CA LEU A 105 3.49 -10.96 0.63
C LEU A 105 2.00 -10.76 0.32
N ASP A 106 1.07 -11.09 1.23
CA ASP A 106 -0.28 -10.54 1.23
C ASP A 106 -0.34 -9.46 2.34
N ASN A 107 -0.15 -8.19 1.97
CA ASN A 107 -0.18 -7.07 2.90
C ASN A 107 -1.64 -6.70 3.23
N PRO A 108 -2.04 -6.50 4.51
CA PRO A 108 -3.40 -6.06 4.83
C PRO A 108 -3.78 -4.75 4.13
N LYS A 109 -2.82 -3.86 3.86
CA LYS A 109 -3.02 -2.67 3.02
C LYS A 109 -3.43 -3.04 1.60
N ALA A 110 -2.72 -3.97 0.97
CA ALA A 110 -3.00 -4.40 -0.41
C ALA A 110 -4.40 -5.00 -0.56
N THR A 111 -4.86 -5.78 0.45
CA THR A 111 -6.24 -6.30 0.47
C THR A 111 -7.28 -5.17 0.49
N ILE A 112 -7.01 -4.07 1.21
CA ILE A 112 -7.89 -2.90 1.20
C ILE A 112 -7.78 -2.13 -0.12
N ASP A 113 -6.58 -1.95 -0.66
CA ASP A 113 -6.38 -1.31 -1.97
C ASP A 113 -7.19 -2.03 -3.06
N ASP A 114 -7.06 -3.36 -3.16
CA ASP A 114 -7.81 -4.19 -4.11
C ASP A 114 -9.33 -4.07 -3.89
N TYR A 115 -9.77 -4.11 -2.63
CA TYR A 115 -11.18 -3.96 -2.29
C TYR A 115 -11.74 -2.63 -2.78
N LEU A 116 -11.07 -1.53 -2.48
CA LEU A 116 -11.52 -0.20 -2.87
C LEU A 116 -11.52 -0.03 -4.39
N GLU A 117 -10.52 -0.59 -5.07
CA GLU A 117 -10.44 -0.58 -6.53
C GLU A 117 -11.59 -1.34 -7.18
N TYR A 118 -11.97 -2.51 -6.66
CA TYR A 118 -13.16 -3.23 -7.14
C TYR A 118 -14.43 -2.41 -6.94
N ILE A 119 -14.61 -1.77 -5.77
CA ILE A 119 -15.78 -0.90 -5.56
C ILE A 119 -15.78 0.24 -6.57
N LYS A 120 -14.66 0.94 -6.72
CA LYS A 120 -14.52 2.07 -7.66
C LYS A 120 -14.83 1.67 -9.10
N ARG A 121 -14.21 0.60 -9.60
CA ARG A 121 -14.46 0.08 -10.96
C ARG A 121 -15.92 -0.36 -11.14
N GLY A 122 -16.51 -0.94 -10.09
CA GLY A 122 -17.92 -1.35 -10.13
C GLY A 122 -18.87 -0.15 -10.26
N THR A 123 -18.57 0.97 -9.60
CA THR A 123 -19.43 2.16 -9.62
C THR A 123 -19.15 3.09 -10.80
N GLU A 124 -17.91 3.18 -11.28
CA GLU A 124 -17.44 4.17 -12.25
C GLU A 124 -17.25 3.62 -13.68
N GLY A 125 -18.18 2.78 -14.14
CA GLY A 125 -18.28 2.38 -15.56
C GLY A 125 -17.67 1.01 -15.93
N GLY A 126 -17.18 0.24 -14.96
CA GLY A 126 -16.87 -1.18 -15.14
C GLY A 126 -18.10 -2.09 -15.02
N ASP A 127 -17.89 -3.40 -15.18
CA ASP A 127 -18.93 -4.40 -14.92
C ASP A 127 -19.27 -4.44 -13.42
N PHE A 128 -20.39 -3.83 -13.04
CA PHE A 128 -20.84 -3.73 -11.66
C PHE A 128 -20.93 -5.11 -10.98
N ASP A 129 -21.56 -6.08 -11.64
CA ASP A 129 -21.82 -7.38 -11.05
C ASP A 129 -20.55 -8.18 -10.80
N LYS A 130 -19.63 -8.18 -11.78
CA LYS A 130 -18.32 -8.81 -11.64
C LYS A 130 -17.51 -8.17 -10.53
N ASN A 131 -17.43 -6.83 -10.50
CA ASN A 131 -16.64 -6.12 -9.50
C ASN A 131 -17.19 -6.28 -8.08
N MET A 132 -18.51 -6.26 -7.89
CA MET A 132 -19.13 -6.55 -6.59
C MET A 132 -18.87 -8.00 -6.15
N SER A 133 -18.80 -8.94 -7.10
CA SER A 133 -18.41 -10.31 -6.80
C SER A 133 -16.94 -10.41 -6.36
N GLU A 134 -16.01 -9.75 -7.03
CA GLU A 134 -14.59 -9.76 -6.63
C GLU A 134 -14.39 -9.06 -5.27
N ALA A 135 -15.02 -7.90 -5.05
CA ALA A 135 -15.01 -7.21 -3.78
C ALA A 135 -15.51 -8.12 -2.64
N SER A 136 -16.56 -8.90 -2.87
CA SER A 136 -17.10 -9.83 -1.86
C SER A 136 -16.12 -10.94 -1.47
N LYS A 137 -15.26 -11.40 -2.40
CA LYS A 137 -14.28 -12.45 -2.12
C LYS A 137 -13.21 -12.00 -1.14
N LEU A 138 -12.97 -10.69 -1.03
CA LEU A 138 -12.03 -10.11 -0.06
C LEU A 138 -12.62 -10.05 1.36
N TRP A 139 -13.92 -10.32 1.52
CA TRP A 139 -14.58 -10.42 2.81
C TRP A 139 -14.71 -11.87 3.25
N SER A 140 -14.66 -12.08 4.56
CA SER A 140 -14.78 -13.43 5.13
C SER A 140 -16.18 -14.01 4.96
N ASN A 141 -17.22 -13.22 5.30
CA ASN A 141 -18.60 -13.68 5.45
C ASN A 141 -19.61 -12.64 4.94
N ARG A 142 -19.34 -12.00 3.80
CA ARG A 142 -20.26 -11.00 3.23
C ARG A 142 -20.66 -11.42 1.82
N SER A 143 -21.96 -11.61 1.59
CA SER A 143 -22.47 -12.10 0.30
C SER A 143 -22.44 -11.01 -0.76
N VAL A 144 -22.30 -11.40 -2.03
CA VAL A 144 -22.34 -10.51 -3.20
C VAL A 144 -23.57 -9.59 -3.18
N ASN A 145 -24.73 -10.13 -2.77
CA ASN A 145 -25.99 -9.37 -2.73
C ASN A 145 -25.93 -8.17 -1.77
N VAL A 146 -25.18 -8.26 -0.67
CA VAL A 146 -24.98 -7.13 0.25
C VAL A 146 -24.19 -6.02 -0.44
N PHE A 147 -23.14 -6.36 -1.19
CA PHE A 147 -22.36 -5.36 -1.95
C PHE A 147 -23.20 -4.69 -3.03
N LYS A 148 -23.90 -5.50 -3.84
CA LYS A 148 -24.80 -4.97 -4.87
C LYS A 148 -25.83 -4.01 -4.25
N LYS A 149 -26.43 -4.38 -3.11
CA LYS A 149 -27.39 -3.52 -2.40
C LYS A 149 -26.76 -2.23 -1.87
N ASN A 150 -25.54 -2.29 -1.34
CA ASN A 150 -24.88 -1.13 -0.73
C ASN A 150 -24.39 -0.11 -1.76
N TYR A 151 -24.00 -0.57 -2.96
CA TYR A 151 -23.35 0.27 -3.98
C TYR A 151 -24.18 0.53 -5.23
N LYS A 152 -25.39 -0.05 -5.37
CA LYS A 152 -26.26 0.14 -6.55
C LYS A 152 -26.61 1.60 -6.85
N ASP A 153 -26.69 2.43 -5.80
CA ASP A 153 -27.11 3.83 -5.89
C ASP A 153 -25.91 4.78 -5.81
N THR A 154 -24.69 4.25 -5.74
CA THR A 154 -23.44 5.01 -5.82
C THR A 154 -23.13 5.33 -7.28
N ASP A 155 -22.82 6.59 -7.54
CA ASP A 155 -22.37 7.11 -8.85
C ASP A 155 -20.84 7.24 -8.89
N LYS A 156 -20.24 7.80 -7.83
CA LYS A 156 -18.78 7.96 -7.72
C LYS A 156 -18.27 7.44 -6.38
N PHE A 157 -17.09 6.83 -6.40
CA PHE A 157 -16.43 6.29 -5.23
C PHE A 157 -14.97 6.80 -5.19
N ILE A 158 -14.77 7.83 -4.38
CA ILE A 158 -13.53 8.60 -4.33
C ILE A 158 -12.73 8.19 -3.09
N ILE A 159 -11.47 7.83 -3.30
CA ILE A 159 -10.52 7.52 -2.24
C ILE A 159 -9.77 8.81 -1.91
N GLU A 160 -10.03 9.39 -0.73
CA GLU A 160 -9.47 10.70 -0.32
C GLU A 160 -8.10 10.58 0.36
N SER A 161 -7.73 9.38 0.81
CA SER A 161 -6.42 9.11 1.40
C SER A 161 -5.98 7.69 1.07
N ASP A 162 -4.67 7.46 0.99
CA ASP A 162 -4.15 6.10 0.89
C ASP A 162 -4.51 5.27 2.15
N PRO A 163 -4.78 3.95 2.01
CA PRO A 163 -5.02 3.09 3.16
C PRO A 163 -3.84 3.05 4.11
N LYS A 164 -4.08 3.39 5.38
CA LYS A 164 -3.06 3.46 6.44
C LYS A 164 -3.27 2.33 7.44
N VAL A 165 -2.26 1.47 7.61
CA VAL A 165 -2.25 0.46 8.67
C VAL A 165 -2.09 1.17 10.02
N ILE A 166 -3.10 1.08 10.89
CA ILE A 166 -3.09 1.72 12.22
C ILE A 166 -2.74 0.74 13.34
N SER A 167 -2.93 -0.57 13.13
CA SER A 167 -2.43 -1.63 14.01
C SER A 167 -2.27 -2.93 13.25
N ASN A 168 -1.27 -3.74 13.58
CA ASN A 168 -1.07 -5.08 13.03
C ASN A 168 -0.34 -5.96 14.06
N ASP A 169 -0.96 -7.06 14.49
CA ASP A 169 -0.41 -8.01 15.45
C ASP A 169 -0.26 -9.44 14.89
N ASN A 170 -0.15 -9.57 13.57
CA ASN A 170 -0.11 -10.83 12.80
C ASN A 170 -1.38 -11.68 12.83
N LYS A 171 -2.33 -11.42 13.75
CA LYS A 171 -3.64 -12.09 13.79
C LYS A 171 -4.73 -11.17 13.30
N THR A 172 -4.61 -9.89 13.61
CA THR A 172 -5.56 -8.85 13.23
C THR A 172 -4.80 -7.64 12.70
N ALA A 173 -5.33 -7.03 11.64
CA ALA A 173 -4.88 -5.74 11.16
C ALA A 173 -6.05 -4.76 11.15
N LYS A 174 -5.78 -3.51 11.48
CA LYS A 174 -6.71 -2.40 11.29
C LYS A 174 -6.14 -1.44 10.26
N VAL A 175 -6.92 -1.16 9.23
CA VAL A 175 -6.53 -0.28 8.13
C VAL A 175 -7.57 0.82 7.98
N MET A 176 -7.13 2.07 8.09
CA MET A 176 -7.98 3.24 8.01
C MET A 176 -7.84 3.90 6.64
N VAL A 177 -8.96 4.36 6.08
CA VAL A 177 -9.02 5.11 4.83
C VAL A 177 -10.11 6.19 4.91
N ASN A 178 -9.87 7.34 4.30
CA ASN A 178 -10.89 8.36 4.07
C ASN A 178 -11.48 8.20 2.68
N LEU A 179 -12.81 8.23 2.59
CA LEU A 179 -13.56 7.98 1.37
C LEU A 179 -14.64 9.05 1.22
N LYS A 180 -14.96 9.36 -0.03
CA LYS A 180 -16.13 10.15 -0.41
C LYS A 180 -16.96 9.36 -1.41
N THR A 181 -18.26 9.25 -1.16
CA THR A 181 -19.21 8.63 -2.10
C THR A 181 -20.20 9.67 -2.58
N VAL A 182 -20.46 9.68 -3.88
CA VAL A 182 -21.53 10.48 -4.49
C VAL A 182 -22.63 9.52 -4.93
N ASN A 183 -23.87 9.75 -4.53
CA ASN A 183 -25.00 8.95 -4.96
C ASN A 183 -25.58 9.47 -6.29
N LYS A 184 -26.37 8.65 -6.98
CA LYS A 184 -27.00 9.01 -8.25
C LYS A 184 -28.00 10.17 -8.16
N SER A 185 -28.45 10.52 -6.95
CA SER A 185 -29.28 11.70 -6.69
C SER A 185 -28.47 12.98 -6.39
N GLY A 186 -27.14 12.93 -6.43
CA GLY A 186 -26.24 14.06 -6.19
C GLY A 186 -25.87 14.32 -4.72
N GLY A 187 -26.35 13.48 -3.79
CA GLY A 187 -25.95 13.53 -2.39
C GLY A 187 -24.54 12.99 -2.18
N GLU A 188 -23.77 13.65 -1.32
CA GLU A 188 -22.38 13.29 -1.02
C GLU A 188 -22.26 12.82 0.43
N GLU A 189 -21.45 11.79 0.66
CA GLU A 189 -21.06 11.36 2.00
C GLU A 189 -19.54 11.26 2.10
N VAL A 190 -18.95 11.98 3.05
CA VAL A 190 -17.53 11.87 3.40
C VAL A 190 -17.42 11.05 4.68
N MET A 191 -16.53 10.06 4.68
CA MET A 191 -16.41 9.12 5.79
C MET A 191 -14.97 8.67 6.01
N SER A 192 -14.61 8.43 7.27
CA SER A 192 -13.42 7.67 7.62
C SER A 192 -13.84 6.23 7.96
N VAL A 193 -13.25 5.26 7.26
CA VAL A 193 -13.56 3.84 7.44
C VAL A 193 -12.34 3.12 7.98
N THR A 194 -12.51 2.41 9.11
CA THR A 194 -11.51 1.49 9.63
C THR A 194 -11.95 0.06 9.34
N TYR A 195 -11.21 -0.61 8.46
CA TYR A 195 -11.39 -2.03 8.17
C TYR A 195 -10.63 -2.88 9.18
N ILE A 196 -11.26 -3.98 9.61
CA ILE A 196 -10.69 -4.99 10.47
C ILE A 196 -10.44 -6.21 9.60
N LEU A 197 -9.18 -6.64 9.50
CA LEU A 197 -8.75 -7.77 8.70
C LEU A 197 -8.17 -8.87 9.58
N GLU A 198 -8.37 -10.12 9.16
CA GLU A 198 -7.72 -11.30 9.73
C GLU A 198 -7.26 -12.21 8.59
N PRO A 199 -6.15 -12.94 8.73
CA PRO A 199 -5.76 -13.94 7.74
C PRO A 199 -6.73 -15.12 7.76
N ASP A 200 -7.04 -15.67 6.58
CA ASP A 200 -7.75 -16.92 6.44
C ASP A 200 -6.85 -18.13 6.74
N SER A 201 -7.41 -19.34 6.64
CA SER A 201 -6.65 -20.59 6.85
C SER A 201 -5.47 -20.78 5.90
N LYS A 202 -5.38 -20.00 4.82
CA LYS A 202 -4.30 -20.02 3.83
C LYS A 202 -3.32 -18.86 4.01
N GLY A 203 -3.50 -18.04 5.06
CA GLY A 203 -2.66 -16.88 5.34
C GLY A 203 -3.05 -15.62 4.56
N LYS A 204 -4.14 -15.64 3.79
CA LYS A 204 -4.59 -14.47 3.01
C LYS A 204 -5.44 -13.55 3.86
N TRP A 205 -5.13 -12.26 3.88
CA TRP A 205 -5.95 -11.30 4.62
C TRP A 205 -7.36 -11.21 4.04
N LYS A 206 -8.35 -11.23 4.93
CA LYS A 206 -9.76 -11.04 4.62
C LYS A 206 -10.34 -9.98 5.53
N ILE A 207 -11.23 -9.16 4.98
CA ILE A 207 -11.99 -8.20 5.76
C ILE A 207 -13.04 -8.95 6.57
N LYS A 208 -13.03 -8.74 7.89
CA LYS A 208 -13.99 -9.30 8.85
C LYS A 208 -15.10 -8.32 9.19
N GLY A 209 -14.74 -7.04 9.25
CA GLY A 209 -15.65 -5.98 9.63
C GLY A 209 -15.10 -4.62 9.26
N ASN A 210 -15.93 -3.60 9.44
CA ASN A 210 -15.54 -2.21 9.31
C ASN A 210 -16.31 -1.35 10.30
N THR A 211 -15.68 -0.28 10.77
CA THR A 211 -16.35 0.82 11.46
C THR A 211 -16.28 2.06 10.58
N LEU A 212 -17.34 2.87 10.59
CA LEU A 212 -17.43 4.09 9.79
C LEU A 212 -17.74 5.28 10.68
N VAL A 213 -17.05 6.39 10.43
CA VAL A 213 -17.30 7.69 11.04
C VAL A 213 -17.63 8.66 9.92
N LYS A 214 -18.90 9.09 9.85
CA LYS A 214 -19.33 10.11 8.87
C LYS A 214 -18.79 11.47 9.33
N LYS A 215 -18.17 12.21 8.42
CA LYS A 215 -17.81 13.60 8.65
C LYS A 215 -19.00 14.46 8.21
N GLN A 216 -19.50 15.28 9.14
CA GLN A 216 -20.53 16.29 8.85
C GLN A 216 -19.90 17.49 8.16
#